data_AF-A0A370X883-F1
#
_entry.id   AF-A0A370X883-F1
#
_cell.length_a   1.000
_cell.length_b   1.000
_cell.length_c   1.000
_cell.angle_alpha   90.00
_cell.angle_beta   90.00
_cell.angle_gamma   90.00
#
_symmetry.space_group_name_H-M   'P 1'
#
loop_
_entity.id
_entity.type
_entity.pdbx_description
1 polymer ?
#
loop_
_entity_poly.entity_id
_entity_poly.type
_entity_poly.pdbx_seq_one_letter_code
_entity_poly.pdbx_strand_id
1 'polypeptide(L)'
;MNKLQRDDLLSLEAYATQRTDFRTRVMAHKQHRKVHLGDHLTLTFEDRLTIQYQVQEMLRIERIFEAEGINDELDAYNPLIPDGKNLKATLFVEYPDVDQRRQELARLVGIEHHIVLTVAGHAPVTAIADEDMERSNEEKTAAVHFLRFELDDGMIVDWKAGARVTLGSTHAGMHEDVTLSHMLQKTLAADFD
;
A
#
# COMPACT_ATOMS: atom_id res chain seq x y z
N MET A 1 -3.73 10.30 10.63
CA MET A 1 -3.44 9.19 11.60
C MET A 1 -2.09 9.36 12.31
N ASN A 2 -1.91 8.79 13.51
CA ASN A 2 -0.63 8.85 14.25
C ASN A 2 0.40 7.83 13.72
N LYS A 3 1.66 8.26 13.54
CA LYS A 3 2.82 7.43 13.18
C LYS A 3 3.20 6.45 14.30
N LEU A 4 3.88 5.36 13.98
CA LEU A 4 4.36 4.37 14.95
C LEU A 4 5.56 4.93 15.72
N GLN A 5 5.58 4.63 17.01
CA GLN A 5 6.65 4.87 17.94
C GLN A 5 7.14 3.53 18.49
N ARG A 6 8.33 3.50 19.10
CA ARG A 6 8.90 2.28 19.69
C ARG A 6 7.97 1.63 20.72
N ASP A 7 7.24 2.43 21.49
CA ASP A 7 6.30 1.94 22.51
C ASP A 7 5.07 1.25 21.92
N ASP A 8 4.83 1.40 20.61
CA ASP A 8 3.82 0.64 19.89
C ASP A 8 4.33 -0.74 19.45
N LEU A 9 5.62 -1.02 19.60
CA LEU A 9 6.24 -2.26 19.18
C LEU A 9 6.48 -3.18 20.38
N LEU A 10 5.99 -4.41 20.25
CA LEU A 10 6.38 -5.53 21.11
C LEU A 10 7.87 -5.84 20.94
N SER A 11 8.50 -6.29 22.03
CA SER A 11 9.83 -6.89 21.98
C SER A 11 9.82 -8.18 21.14
N LEU A 12 10.99 -8.63 20.70
CA LEU A 12 11.12 -9.88 19.92
C LEU A 12 10.48 -11.08 20.62
N GLU A 13 10.65 -11.19 21.95
CA GLU A 13 10.07 -12.25 22.76
C GLU A 13 8.53 -12.14 22.81
N ALA A 14 8.02 -10.96 23.17
CA ALA A 14 6.58 -10.73 23.29
C ALA A 14 5.87 -10.91 21.93
N TYR A 15 6.51 -10.45 20.84
CA TYR A 15 6.01 -10.64 19.50
C TYR A 15 6.03 -12.12 19.11
N ALA A 16 7.09 -12.87 19.40
CA ALA A 16 7.14 -14.30 19.10
C ALA A 16 5.99 -15.08 19.76
N THR A 17 5.61 -14.74 21.00
CA THR A 17 4.46 -15.34 21.67
C THR A 17 3.12 -14.98 21.02
N GLN A 18 2.96 -13.72 20.59
CA GLN A 18 1.68 -13.20 20.08
C GLN A 18 1.54 -13.27 18.56
N ARG A 19 2.60 -13.69 17.84
CA ARG A 19 2.71 -13.56 16.38
C ARG A 19 1.56 -14.22 15.64
N THR A 20 1.14 -15.42 16.05
CA THR A 20 0.08 -16.16 15.37
C THR A 20 -1.24 -15.39 15.39
N ASP A 21 -1.62 -14.87 16.55
CA ASP A 21 -2.85 -14.10 16.73
C ASP A 21 -2.76 -12.74 16.03
N PHE A 22 -1.61 -12.08 16.18
CA PHE A 22 -1.34 -10.79 15.55
C PHE A 22 -1.40 -10.89 14.03
N ARG A 23 -0.75 -11.91 13.43
CA ARG A 23 -0.81 -12.20 12.00
C ARG A 23 -2.23 -12.50 11.54
N THR A 24 -2.98 -13.33 12.29
CA THR A 24 -4.37 -13.67 11.94
C THR A 24 -5.24 -12.42 11.87
N ARG A 25 -5.13 -11.54 12.87
CA ARG A 25 -5.82 -10.25 12.89
C ARG A 25 -5.45 -9.37 11.71
N VAL A 26 -4.16 -9.25 11.39
CA VAL A 26 -3.69 -8.40 10.28
C VAL A 26 -4.11 -8.97 8.92
N MET A 27 -4.10 -10.29 8.73
CA MET A 27 -4.57 -10.89 7.48
C MET A 27 -6.06 -10.65 7.25
N ALA A 28 -6.89 -10.82 8.29
CA ALA A 28 -8.32 -10.49 8.22
C ALA A 28 -8.53 -8.99 7.91
N HIS A 29 -7.73 -8.12 8.51
CA HIS A 29 -7.77 -6.68 8.24
C HIS A 29 -7.38 -6.34 6.78
N LYS A 30 -6.29 -6.93 6.26
CA LYS A 30 -5.82 -6.72 4.89
C LYS A 30 -6.84 -7.17 3.84
N GLN A 31 -7.69 -8.16 4.12
CA GLN A 31 -8.75 -8.58 3.19
C GLN A 31 -9.71 -7.43 2.84
N HIS A 32 -9.98 -6.53 3.80
CA HIS A 32 -10.87 -5.38 3.59
C HIS A 32 -10.17 -4.15 2.99
N ARG A 33 -8.89 -4.28 2.65
CA ARG A 33 -8.02 -3.22 2.12
C ARG A 33 -7.35 -3.59 0.81
N LYS A 34 -7.76 -4.71 0.22
CA LYS A 34 -7.19 -5.24 -1.02
C LYS A 34 -8.10 -4.93 -2.21
N VAL A 35 -7.48 -4.55 -3.32
CA VAL A 35 -8.11 -4.39 -4.63
C VAL A 35 -7.32 -5.20 -5.65
N HIS A 36 -8.03 -6.03 -6.40
CA HIS A 36 -7.49 -6.62 -7.63
C HIS A 36 -7.81 -5.68 -8.79
N LEU A 37 -6.80 -5.34 -9.58
CA LEU A 37 -6.90 -4.50 -10.76
C LEU A 37 -6.46 -5.35 -11.97
N GLY A 38 -7.45 -5.89 -12.67
CA GLY A 38 -7.22 -6.97 -13.62
C GLY A 38 -6.68 -8.24 -12.95
N ASP A 39 -6.00 -9.07 -13.73
CA ASP A 39 -5.54 -10.39 -13.28
C ASP A 39 -4.17 -10.37 -12.59
N HIS A 40 -3.37 -9.32 -12.81
CA HIS A 40 -1.95 -9.30 -12.46
C HIS A 40 -1.54 -8.16 -11.53
N LEU A 41 -2.44 -7.21 -11.23
CA LEU A 41 -2.17 -6.15 -10.28
C LEU A 41 -3.02 -6.34 -9.03
N THR A 42 -2.36 -6.26 -7.88
CA THR A 42 -3.03 -6.21 -6.60
C THR A 42 -2.54 -4.98 -5.84
N LEU A 43 -3.45 -4.14 -5.37
CA LEU A 43 -3.14 -3.08 -4.42
C LEU A 43 -3.61 -3.49 -3.04
N THR A 44 -2.74 -3.33 -2.05
CA THR A 44 -3.11 -3.40 -0.63
C THR A 44 -2.92 -2.03 -0.02
N PHE A 45 -4.03 -1.39 0.37
CA PHE A 45 -3.98 -0.11 1.06
C PHE A 45 -3.44 -0.30 2.48
N GLU A 46 -2.38 0.43 2.80
CA GLU A 46 -1.66 0.33 4.05
C GLU A 46 -2.23 1.28 5.11
N ASP A 47 -2.17 0.88 6.37
CA ASP A 47 -2.45 1.73 7.51
C ASP A 47 -1.51 1.40 8.66
N ARG A 48 -1.76 2.06 9.78
CA ARG A 48 -1.03 1.83 11.01
C ARG A 48 -0.92 0.35 11.40
N LEU A 49 -1.99 -0.46 11.28
CA LEU A 49 -1.97 -1.87 11.70
C LEU A 49 -1.17 -2.72 10.71
N THR A 50 -1.34 -2.49 9.41
CA THR A 50 -0.59 -3.24 8.39
C THR A 50 0.91 -2.91 8.45
N ILE A 51 1.25 -1.66 8.72
CA ILE A 51 2.63 -1.21 8.86
C ILE A 51 3.25 -1.68 10.18
N GLN A 52 2.52 -1.67 11.28
CA GLN A 52 3.00 -2.22 12.55
C GLN A 52 3.38 -3.70 12.39
N TYR A 53 2.56 -4.47 11.67
CA TYR A 53 2.89 -5.86 11.35
C TYR A 53 4.16 -6.00 10.52
N GLN A 54 4.33 -5.14 9.52
CA GLN A 54 5.48 -5.21 8.64
C GLN A 54 6.78 -4.91 9.40
N VAL A 55 6.79 -3.86 10.22
CA VAL A 55 7.93 -3.52 11.09
C VAL A 55 8.24 -4.69 12.04
N GLN A 56 7.23 -5.26 12.70
CA GLN A 56 7.43 -6.39 13.60
C GLN A 56 8.01 -7.64 12.91
N GLU A 57 7.56 -7.94 11.69
CA GLU A 57 8.14 -9.03 10.92
C GLU A 57 9.60 -8.77 10.55
N MET A 58 9.96 -7.53 10.17
CA MET A 58 11.34 -7.14 9.88
C MET A 58 12.24 -7.28 11.11
N LEU A 59 11.85 -6.69 12.24
CA LEU A 59 12.59 -6.80 13.50
C LEU A 59 12.82 -8.26 13.89
N ARG A 60 11.82 -9.14 13.71
CA ARG A 60 11.91 -10.56 14.03
C ARG A 60 12.85 -11.33 13.09
N ILE A 61 12.74 -11.10 11.78
CA ILE A 61 13.53 -11.83 10.77
C ILE A 61 15.01 -11.46 10.92
N GLU A 62 15.29 -10.17 11.03
CA GLU A 62 16.65 -9.63 11.13
C GLU A 62 17.18 -9.63 12.58
N ARG A 63 16.35 -10.00 13.55
CA ARG A 63 16.66 -10.01 15.01
C ARG A 63 17.14 -8.65 15.52
N ILE A 64 16.48 -7.58 15.07
CA ILE A 64 16.76 -6.21 15.50
C ILE A 64 16.06 -5.96 16.84
N PHE A 65 16.85 -5.63 17.87
CA PHE A 65 16.35 -5.28 19.20
C PHE A 65 17.01 -4.02 19.78
N GLU A 66 18.04 -3.49 19.11
CA GLU A 66 18.69 -2.25 19.51
C GLU A 66 17.86 -1.05 19.09
N ALA A 67 17.85 -0.01 19.93
CA ALA A 67 17.01 1.17 19.75
C ALA A 67 17.22 1.86 18.40
N GLU A 68 18.46 1.95 17.92
CA GLU A 68 18.81 2.59 16.65
C GLU A 68 18.22 1.83 15.48
N GLY A 69 18.48 0.52 15.38
CA GLY A 69 17.90 -0.30 14.31
C GLY A 69 16.37 -0.35 14.33
N ILE A 70 15.73 -0.27 15.50
CA ILE A 70 14.26 -0.15 15.57
C ILE A 70 13.78 1.19 14.97
N ASN A 71 14.50 2.28 15.23
CA ASN A 71 14.16 3.58 14.67
C ASN A 71 14.36 3.59 13.16
N ASP A 72 15.42 2.97 12.65
CA ASP A 72 15.67 2.87 11.21
C ASP A 72 14.50 2.16 10.48
N GLU A 73 14.00 1.06 11.05
CA GLU A 73 12.82 0.36 10.53
C GLU A 73 11.55 1.22 10.64
N LEU A 74 11.36 1.93 11.75
CA LEU A 74 10.23 2.84 11.91
C LEU A 74 10.28 3.97 10.87
N ASP A 75 11.44 4.56 10.61
CA ASP A 75 11.62 5.64 9.66
C ASP A 75 11.42 5.17 8.21
N ALA A 76 11.82 3.94 7.89
CA ALA A 76 11.57 3.34 6.58
C ALA A 76 10.08 3.07 6.31
N TYR A 77 9.32 2.66 7.34
CA TYR A 77 7.95 2.17 7.16
C TYR A 77 6.85 3.17 7.54
N ASN A 78 7.11 4.10 8.46
CA ASN A 78 6.16 5.16 8.84
C ASN A 78 5.66 6.01 7.66
N PRO A 79 6.46 6.31 6.62
CA PRO A 79 5.97 7.00 5.42
C PRO A 79 4.78 6.31 4.75
N LEU A 80 4.60 4.99 4.94
CA LEU A 80 3.50 4.22 4.38
C LEU A 80 2.20 4.28 5.21
N ILE A 81 2.19 4.99 6.33
CA ILE A 81 0.97 5.24 7.12
C ILE A 81 0.27 6.50 6.59
N PRO A 82 -1.02 6.45 6.22
CA PRO A 82 -1.82 7.61 5.83
C PRO A 82 -1.75 8.74 6.85
N ASP A 83 -1.71 9.99 6.38
CA ASP A 83 -1.61 11.17 7.24
C ASP A 83 -2.92 11.91 7.47
N GLY A 84 -4.02 11.48 6.85
CA GLY A 84 -5.32 12.14 6.93
C GLY A 84 -5.77 12.80 5.63
N LYS A 85 -4.85 13.04 4.67
CA LYS A 85 -5.18 13.60 3.34
C LYS A 85 -4.74 12.73 2.17
N ASN A 86 -4.03 11.64 2.45
CA ASN A 86 -3.65 10.68 1.44
C ASN A 86 -4.02 9.25 1.79
N LEU A 87 -4.06 8.43 0.74
CA LEU A 87 -4.06 6.98 0.87
C LEU A 87 -2.68 6.46 0.51
N LYS A 88 -2.24 5.43 1.23
CA LYS A 88 -0.97 4.73 1.00
C LYS A 88 -1.28 3.30 0.57
N ALA A 89 -0.58 2.79 -0.44
CA ALA A 89 -0.81 1.43 -0.92
C ALA A 89 0.49 0.76 -1.36
N THR A 90 0.55 -0.56 -1.18
CA THR A 90 1.54 -1.41 -1.83
C THR A 90 0.92 -2.01 -3.08
N LEU A 91 1.51 -1.72 -4.24
CA LEU A 91 1.18 -2.36 -5.52
C LEU A 91 2.03 -3.60 -5.69
N PHE A 92 1.40 -4.71 -6.09
CA PHE A 92 2.04 -5.96 -6.47
C PHE A 92 1.77 -6.25 -7.94
N VAL A 93 2.83 -6.57 -8.69
CA VAL A 93 2.77 -7.10 -10.06
C VAL A 93 3.02 -8.61 -10.01
N GLU A 94 1.95 -9.38 -10.15
CA GLU A 94 1.91 -10.80 -9.78
C GLU A 94 1.84 -11.72 -11.00
N TYR A 95 2.93 -12.46 -11.21
CA TYR A 95 3.02 -13.53 -12.19
C TYR A 95 3.59 -14.79 -11.49
N PRO A 96 2.83 -15.92 -11.49
CA PRO A 96 3.28 -17.15 -10.86
C PRO A 96 4.52 -17.75 -11.51
N ASP A 97 4.58 -17.71 -12.83
CA ASP A 97 5.72 -18.20 -13.61
C ASP A 97 6.87 -17.17 -13.62
N VAL A 98 8.08 -17.63 -13.35
CA VAL A 98 9.25 -16.76 -13.17
C VAL A 98 9.71 -16.15 -14.50
N ASP A 99 9.66 -16.92 -15.58
CA ASP A 99 10.09 -16.45 -16.90
C ASP A 99 9.08 -15.46 -17.47
N GLN A 100 7.79 -15.74 -17.32
CA GLN A 100 6.72 -14.82 -17.64
C GLN A 100 6.84 -13.53 -16.83
N ARG A 101 7.04 -13.63 -15.51
CA ARG A 101 7.22 -12.45 -14.64
C ARG A 101 8.33 -11.56 -15.13
N ARG A 102 9.48 -12.13 -15.52
CA ARG A 102 10.62 -11.35 -16.02
C ARG A 102 10.28 -10.58 -17.29
N GLN A 103 9.58 -11.21 -18.23
CA GLN A 103 9.17 -10.57 -19.49
C GLN A 103 8.15 -9.46 -19.24
N GLU A 104 7.17 -9.71 -18.38
CA GLU A 104 6.11 -8.76 -18.10
C GLU A 104 6.62 -7.55 -17.30
N LEU A 105 7.54 -7.73 -16.35
CA LEU A 105 8.17 -6.61 -15.65
C LEU A 105 8.99 -5.71 -16.60
N ALA A 106 9.58 -6.25 -17.67
CA ALA A 106 10.23 -5.45 -18.71
C ALA A 106 9.21 -4.75 -19.61
N ARG A 107 8.07 -5.39 -19.89
CA ARG A 107 6.98 -4.82 -20.70
C ARG A 107 6.21 -3.70 -19.98
N LEU A 108 6.17 -3.76 -18.65
CA LEU A 108 5.40 -2.87 -17.77
C LEU A 108 6.26 -1.83 -17.06
N VAL A 109 7.43 -1.50 -17.62
CA VAL A 109 8.29 -0.43 -17.10
C VAL A 109 7.50 0.86 -16.89
N GLY A 110 7.57 1.41 -15.68
CA GLY A 110 6.91 2.66 -15.31
C GLY A 110 5.42 2.53 -14.97
N ILE A 111 4.85 1.32 -14.92
CA ILE A 111 3.43 1.10 -14.58
C ILE A 111 3.02 1.76 -13.26
N GLU A 112 3.92 1.84 -12.29
CA GLU A 112 3.73 2.49 -11.00
C GLU A 112 3.33 3.97 -11.12
N HIS A 113 3.72 4.65 -12.20
CA HIS A 113 3.38 6.05 -12.50
C HIS A 113 2.07 6.20 -13.28
N HIS A 114 1.42 5.09 -13.62
CA HIS A 114 0.19 5.06 -14.41
C HIS A 114 -1.02 4.58 -13.61
N ILE A 115 -0.85 4.33 -12.31
CA ILE A 115 -1.96 4.00 -11.41
C ILE A 115 -2.71 5.28 -11.05
N VAL A 116 -4.03 5.28 -11.27
CA VAL A 116 -4.91 6.43 -11.05
C VAL A 116 -6.06 6.06 -10.15
N LEU A 117 -6.45 6.98 -9.27
CA LEU A 117 -7.64 6.91 -8.45
C LEU A 117 -8.57 8.07 -8.83
N THR A 118 -9.85 7.80 -9.05
CA THR A 118 -10.81 8.84 -9.45
C THR A 118 -12.00 8.83 -8.52
N VAL A 119 -12.24 9.96 -7.83
CA VAL A 119 -13.50 10.24 -7.13
C VAL A 119 -14.46 10.88 -8.12
N ALA A 120 -15.67 10.33 -8.27
CA ALA A 120 -16.63 10.82 -9.25
C ALA A 120 -16.93 12.32 -9.04
N GLY A 121 -16.80 13.11 -10.12
CA GLY A 121 -16.93 14.56 -10.09
C GLY A 121 -15.60 15.32 -10.01
N HIS A 122 -14.49 14.62 -9.79
CA HIS A 122 -13.14 15.19 -9.68
C HIS A 122 -12.22 14.71 -10.81
N ALA A 123 -11.10 15.41 -10.99
CA ALA A 123 -10.03 14.93 -11.86
C ALA A 123 -9.34 13.68 -11.26
N PRO A 124 -8.80 12.77 -12.09
CA PRO A 124 -8.04 11.63 -11.60
C PRO A 124 -6.80 12.05 -10.80
N VAL A 125 -6.53 11.34 -9.71
CA VAL A 125 -5.32 11.44 -8.91
C VAL A 125 -4.36 10.34 -9.35
N THR A 126 -3.26 10.72 -10.00
CA THR A 126 -2.17 9.79 -10.31
C THR A 126 -1.36 9.48 -9.06
N ALA A 127 -1.03 8.21 -8.85
CA ALA A 127 -0.18 7.78 -7.76
C ALA A 127 1.21 8.41 -7.84
N ILE A 128 1.74 8.81 -6.71
CA ILE A 128 3.15 9.15 -6.53
C ILE A 128 3.82 7.88 -6.00
N ALA A 129 4.77 7.35 -6.77
CA ALA A 129 5.40 6.07 -6.49
C ALA A 129 6.80 6.24 -5.91
N ASP A 130 7.17 5.37 -4.97
CA ASP A 130 8.55 5.06 -4.59
C ASP A 130 9.41 6.25 -4.15
N GLU A 131 8.79 7.23 -3.49
CA GLU A 131 9.44 8.48 -3.05
C GLU A 131 10.64 8.26 -2.13
N ASP A 132 10.64 7.15 -1.38
CA ASP A 132 11.68 6.82 -0.41
C ASP A 132 12.86 6.08 -1.06
N MET A 133 12.66 5.38 -2.19
CA MET A 133 13.71 4.59 -2.85
C MET A 133 13.31 4.21 -4.27
N GLU A 134 14.19 4.47 -5.25
CA GLU A 134 13.99 4.06 -6.64
C GLU A 134 13.94 2.52 -6.76
N ARG A 135 12.84 1.99 -7.28
CA ARG A 135 12.61 0.53 -7.42
C ARG A 135 12.71 0.01 -8.84
N SER A 136 12.42 0.86 -9.81
CA SER A 136 12.50 0.56 -11.23
C SER A 136 13.84 1.01 -11.81
N ASN A 137 14.18 0.47 -12.97
CA ASN A 137 15.25 1.02 -13.80
C ASN A 137 14.79 1.11 -15.27
N GLU A 138 15.67 1.58 -16.15
CA GLU A 138 15.35 1.75 -17.58
C GLU A 138 14.95 0.43 -18.28
N GLU A 139 15.32 -0.73 -17.72
CA GLU A 139 15.10 -2.03 -18.34
C GLU A 139 13.86 -2.78 -17.81
N LYS A 140 13.48 -2.56 -16.54
CA LYS A 140 12.38 -3.28 -15.89
C LYS A 140 11.79 -2.51 -14.71
N THR A 141 10.50 -2.73 -14.46
CA THR A 141 9.84 -2.34 -13.21
C THR A 141 10.06 -3.38 -12.10
N ALA A 142 9.77 -3.01 -10.85
CA ALA A 142 9.81 -3.93 -9.72
C ALA A 142 8.49 -4.72 -9.60
N ALA A 143 8.52 -5.84 -8.87
CA ALA A 143 7.29 -6.58 -8.58
C ALA A 143 6.45 -5.91 -7.46
N VAL A 144 7.02 -4.94 -6.75
CA VAL A 144 6.41 -4.30 -5.58
C VAL A 144 6.75 -2.81 -5.56
N HIS A 145 5.73 -1.96 -5.51
CA HIS A 145 5.85 -0.50 -5.43
C HIS A 145 5.08 0.07 -4.25
N PHE A 146 5.56 1.19 -3.70
CA PHE A 146 4.84 1.96 -2.71
C PHE A 146 4.23 3.19 -3.35
N LEU A 147 2.92 3.34 -3.18
CA LEU A 147 2.12 4.37 -3.81
C LEU A 147 1.50 5.29 -2.77
N ARG A 148 1.46 6.58 -3.08
CA ARG A 148 0.68 7.60 -2.39
C ARG A 148 -0.32 8.24 -3.34
N PHE A 149 -1.57 8.33 -2.92
CA PHE A 149 -2.61 9.12 -3.59
C PHE A 149 -2.91 10.33 -2.71
N GLU A 150 -2.61 11.53 -3.20
CA GLU A 150 -2.91 12.78 -2.50
C GLU A 150 -4.30 13.26 -2.89
N LEU A 151 -5.21 13.40 -1.93
CA LEU A 151 -6.58 13.85 -2.18
C LEU A 151 -6.78 15.25 -1.60
N ASP A 152 -7.46 16.11 -2.36
CA ASP A 152 -7.89 17.41 -1.84
C ASP A 152 -9.13 17.28 -0.95
N ASP A 153 -9.43 18.35 -0.22
CA ASP A 153 -10.54 18.36 0.74
C ASP A 153 -11.91 18.12 0.07
N GLY A 154 -12.07 18.54 -1.19
CA GLY A 154 -13.31 18.32 -1.96
C GLY A 154 -13.50 16.84 -2.32
N MET A 155 -12.43 16.19 -2.78
CA MET A 155 -12.42 14.75 -3.05
C MET A 155 -12.74 13.94 -1.79
N ILE A 156 -12.17 14.32 -0.64
CA ILE A 156 -12.41 13.63 0.65
C ILE A 156 -13.86 13.79 1.09
N VAL A 157 -14.42 15.00 0.99
CA VAL A 157 -15.83 15.26 1.32
C VAL A 157 -16.76 14.41 0.46
N ASP A 158 -16.56 14.39 -0.86
CA ASP A 158 -17.41 13.64 -1.78
C ASP A 158 -17.22 12.13 -1.62
N TRP A 159 -15.99 11.66 -1.37
CA TRP A 159 -15.73 10.27 -1.01
C TRP A 159 -16.53 9.87 0.25
N LYS A 160 -16.42 10.64 1.34
CA LYS A 160 -17.14 10.37 2.60
C LYS A 160 -18.67 10.46 2.42
N ALA A 161 -19.15 11.23 1.44
CA ALA A 161 -20.56 11.29 1.04
C ALA A 161 -21.02 10.10 0.18
N GLY A 162 -20.11 9.19 -0.20
CA GLY A 162 -20.42 7.99 -0.98
C GLY A 162 -20.33 8.20 -2.49
N ALA A 163 -19.61 9.22 -2.95
CA ALA A 163 -19.27 9.34 -4.37
C ALA A 163 -18.53 8.08 -4.83
N ARG A 164 -18.88 7.60 -6.02
CA ARG A 164 -18.25 6.43 -6.64
C ARG A 164 -16.75 6.69 -6.82
N VAL A 165 -15.94 5.73 -6.43
CA VAL A 165 -14.49 5.75 -6.64
C VAL A 165 -14.08 4.65 -7.59
N THR A 166 -13.23 4.98 -8.57
CA THR A 166 -12.55 3.98 -9.41
C THR A 166 -11.05 4.02 -9.19
N LEU A 167 -10.41 2.87 -9.41
CA LEU A 167 -8.97 2.69 -9.41
C LEU A 167 -8.61 2.04 -10.75
N GLY A 168 -7.60 2.56 -11.42
CA GLY A 168 -7.21 2.08 -12.75
C GLY A 168 -5.73 2.15 -13.00
N SER A 169 -5.32 1.48 -14.08
CA SER A 169 -4.00 1.64 -14.70
C SER A 169 -4.21 2.22 -16.09
N THR A 170 -3.50 3.31 -16.38
CA THR A 170 -3.49 3.97 -17.69
C THR A 170 -2.31 3.54 -18.56
N HIS A 171 -1.50 2.59 -18.09
CA HIS A 171 -0.31 2.14 -18.79
C HIS A 171 -0.70 1.42 -20.09
N ALA A 172 -0.05 1.76 -21.21
CA ALA A 172 -0.40 1.20 -22.53
C ALA A 172 -0.28 -0.33 -22.59
N GLY A 173 0.62 -0.91 -21.79
CA GLY A 173 0.77 -2.36 -21.66
C GLY A 173 -0.25 -3.03 -20.73
N MET A 174 -0.98 -2.28 -19.92
CA MET A 174 -1.93 -2.85 -18.95
C MET A 174 -2.97 -1.80 -18.58
N HIS A 175 -3.98 -1.65 -19.42
CA HIS A 175 -5.06 -0.70 -19.21
C HIS A 175 -6.23 -1.40 -18.52
N GLU A 176 -6.48 -1.05 -17.26
CA GLU A 176 -7.44 -1.70 -16.39
C GLU A 176 -8.20 -0.63 -15.59
N ASP A 177 -9.46 -0.90 -15.21
CA ASP A 177 -10.20 -0.07 -14.26
C ASP A 177 -11.13 -0.95 -13.43
N VAL A 178 -11.27 -0.61 -12.15
CA VAL A 178 -12.19 -1.24 -11.23
C VAL A 178 -12.88 -0.19 -10.36
N THR A 179 -14.20 -0.33 -10.21
CA THR A 179 -14.94 0.47 -9.23
C THR A 179 -14.75 -0.13 -7.84
N LEU A 180 -14.31 0.67 -6.88
CA LEU A 180 -14.14 0.21 -5.50
C LEU A 180 -15.50 -0.16 -4.91
N SER A 181 -15.56 -1.30 -4.21
CA SER A 181 -16.78 -1.69 -3.49
C SER A 181 -17.11 -0.66 -2.40
N HIS A 182 -18.40 -0.52 -2.07
CA HIS A 182 -18.84 0.37 -0.99
C HIS A 182 -18.17 0.03 0.36
N MET A 183 -17.95 -1.26 0.64
CA MET A 183 -17.27 -1.69 1.87
C MET A 183 -15.83 -1.17 1.90
N LEU A 184 -15.09 -1.34 0.81
CA LEU A 184 -13.72 -0.86 0.72
C LEU A 184 -13.65 0.67 0.79
N GLN A 185 -14.50 1.38 0.06
CA GLN A 185 -14.54 2.86 0.14
C GLN A 185 -14.76 3.32 1.57
N LYS A 186 -15.66 2.67 2.31
CA LYS A 186 -15.89 2.97 3.73
C LYS A 186 -14.68 2.65 4.61
N THR A 187 -13.99 1.54 4.35
CA THR A 187 -12.75 1.19 5.06
C THR A 187 -11.67 2.24 4.84
N LEU A 188 -11.44 2.65 3.59
CA LEU A 188 -10.40 3.63 3.25
C LEU A 188 -10.77 5.05 3.67
N ALA A 189 -12.07 5.38 3.74
CA ALA A 189 -12.53 6.68 4.23
C ALA A 189 -12.12 6.95 5.68
N ALA A 190 -11.82 5.91 6.47
CA ALA A 190 -11.34 6.03 7.84
C ALA A 190 -9.87 6.48 7.94
N ASP A 191 -9.14 6.48 6.82
CA ASP A 191 -7.76 6.95 6.77
C ASP A 191 -7.67 8.47 6.57
N PHE A 192 -8.80 9.11 6.23
CA PHE A 192 -8.92 10.56 6.11
C PHE A 192 -9.40 11.19 7.42
N ASP A 193 -8.83 12.33 7.79
CA ASP A 193 -9.24 13.10 8.97
C ASP A 193 -10.60 13.81 8.77
#